data_AF-A0A925R461-F1
#
_entry.id   AF-A0A925R461-F1
#
_cell.length_a   1.000
_cell.length_b   1.000
_cell.length_c   1.000
_cell.angle_alpha   90.00
_cell.angle_beta   90.00
_cell.angle_gamma   90.00
#
_symmetry.space_group_name_H-M   'P 1'
#
loop_
_entity.id
_entity.type
_entity.pdbx_description
1 polymer ?
#
loop_
_entity_poly.entity_id
_entity_poly.type
_entity_poly.pdbx_seq_one_letter_code
_entity_poly.pdbx_strand_id
1 'polypeptide(L)'
;ATMTIHPIRMNGTVIGDSQTFEYLEKMQERIIDFVTNNSKITNESLRELMLNRNQLSKDVGTIIVGKEAVDLGIIDEIGGAKDAIRKIYQIIQERESRMNEEPKIQEEHIIEKGSKVEKQPKAERKPKTVKESD
;
A
#
# COMPACT_ATOMS: atom_id res chain seq x y z
N ALA A 1 -8.87 -20.09 16.45
CA ALA A 1 -9.64 -18.93 15.96
C ALA A 1 -10.26 -19.29 14.62
N THR A 2 -11.43 -18.73 14.32
CA THR A 2 -12.22 -18.99 13.11
C THR A 2 -12.81 -17.66 12.65
N MET A 3 -12.89 -17.45 11.34
CA MET A 3 -13.47 -16.25 10.73
C MET A 3 -14.54 -16.65 9.70
N THR A 4 -15.52 -15.77 9.48
CA THR A 4 -16.60 -16.00 8.51
C THR A 4 -16.71 -14.79 7.60
N ILE A 5 -16.44 -15.01 6.31
CA ILE A 5 -16.44 -13.98 5.26
C ILE A 5 -17.70 -14.19 4.43
N HIS A 6 -18.52 -13.16 4.30
CA HIS A 6 -19.77 -13.21 3.54
C HIS A 6 -20.05 -11.84 2.91
N PRO A 7 -20.77 -11.79 1.77
CA PRO A 7 -21.22 -10.52 1.19
C PRO A 7 -22.22 -9.83 2.13
N ILE A 8 -22.44 -8.52 1.95
CA ILE A 8 -23.43 -7.79 2.74
C ILE A 8 -24.81 -8.37 2.44
N ARG A 9 -25.49 -8.89 3.47
CA ARG A 9 -26.86 -9.40 3.37
C ARG A 9 -27.87 -8.32 3.73
N MET A 10 -29.04 -8.37 3.12
CA MET A 10 -30.18 -7.50 3.41
C MET A 10 -31.38 -8.36 3.80
N ASN A 11 -32.00 -8.07 4.95
CA ASN A 11 -33.12 -8.84 5.50
C ASN A 11 -34.42 -8.00 5.46
N GLY A 12 -35.55 -8.63 5.15
CA GLY A 12 -36.89 -8.04 5.22
C GLY A 12 -37.51 -7.70 3.85
N THR A 13 -38.72 -7.11 3.88
CA THR A 13 -39.44 -6.68 2.66
C THR A 13 -38.83 -5.41 2.10
N VAL A 14 -37.72 -5.58 1.38
CA VAL A 14 -37.09 -4.48 0.64
C VAL A 14 -37.93 -4.23 -0.59
N ILE A 15 -38.65 -3.11 -0.58
CA ILE A 15 -39.24 -2.56 -1.81
C ILE A 15 -38.04 -2.26 -2.72
N GLY A 16 -37.93 -2.99 -3.83
CA GLY A 16 -36.71 -3.14 -4.62
C GLY A 16 -36.31 -1.92 -5.44
N ASP A 17 -36.19 -0.77 -4.80
CA ASP A 17 -35.68 0.44 -5.42
C ASP A 17 -34.18 0.30 -5.71
N SER A 18 -33.85 0.60 -6.97
CA SER A 18 -32.50 0.71 -7.52
C SER A 18 -31.51 1.46 -6.61
N GLN A 19 -31.95 2.53 -5.93
CA GLN A 19 -31.11 3.32 -5.05
C GLN A 19 -30.57 2.51 -3.85
N THR A 20 -31.36 1.58 -3.32
CA THR A 20 -30.95 0.75 -2.17
C THR A 20 -29.90 -0.27 -2.57
N PHE A 21 -30.04 -0.89 -3.76
CA PHE A 21 -29.04 -1.81 -4.30
C PHE A 21 -27.71 -1.11 -4.58
N GLU A 22 -27.73 0.06 -5.24
CA GLU A 22 -26.52 0.83 -5.53
C GLU A 22 -25.79 1.28 -4.26
N TYR A 23 -26.55 1.64 -3.21
CA TYR A 23 -25.98 1.98 -1.90
C TYR A 23 -25.26 0.79 -1.23
N LEU A 24 -25.87 -0.40 -1.27
CA LEU A 24 -25.26 -1.60 -0.69
C LEU A 24 -24.01 -2.04 -1.44
N GLU A 25 -24.01 -1.98 -2.77
CA GLU A 25 -22.81 -2.32 -3.57
C GLU A 25 -21.65 -1.37 -3.23
N LYS A 26 -21.93 -0.06 -3.14
CA LYS A 26 -20.94 0.94 -2.68
C LYS A 26 -20.47 0.72 -1.24
N MET A 27 -21.30 0.14 -0.37
CA MET A 27 -20.89 -0.23 0.99
C MET A 27 -19.97 -1.45 0.97
N GLN A 28 -20.29 -2.46 0.17
CA GLN A 28 -19.50 -3.68 0.00
C GLN A 28 -18.10 -3.36 -0.54
N GLU A 29 -18.02 -2.55 -1.59
CA GLU A 29 -16.75 -2.11 -2.17
C GLU A 29 -15.88 -1.35 -1.15
N ARG A 30 -16.46 -0.44 -0.36
CA ARG A 30 -15.73 0.25 0.72
C ARG A 30 -15.19 -0.69 1.80
N ILE A 31 -15.91 -1.77 2.12
CA ILE A 31 -15.46 -2.77 3.10
C ILE A 31 -14.33 -3.62 2.49
N ILE A 32 -14.46 -4.02 1.23
CA ILE A 32 -13.42 -4.74 0.48
C ILE A 32 -12.14 -3.91 0.45
N ASP A 33 -12.21 -2.65 0.00
CA ASP A 33 -11.07 -1.72 -0.04
C ASP A 33 -10.43 -1.52 1.34
N PHE A 34 -11.25 -1.38 2.39
CA PHE A 34 -10.74 -1.26 3.76
C PHE A 34 -9.94 -2.49 4.18
N VAL A 35 -10.45 -3.70 3.91
CA VAL A 35 -9.75 -4.95 4.28
C VAL A 35 -8.47 -5.13 3.45
N THR A 36 -8.50 -4.89 2.14
CA THR A 36 -7.31 -5.04 1.28
C THR A 36 -6.22 -4.01 1.60
N ASN A 37 -6.59 -2.80 2.03
CA ASN A 37 -5.62 -1.77 2.42
C ASN A 37 -4.98 -2.01 3.81
N ASN A 38 -5.62 -2.82 4.67
CA ASN A 38 -5.14 -3.10 6.04
C ASN A 38 -4.67 -4.55 6.23
N SER A 39 -4.51 -5.30 5.15
CA SER A 39 -4.03 -6.69 5.17
C SER A 39 -3.24 -6.99 3.89
N LYS A 40 -2.83 -8.24 3.69
CA LYS A 40 -2.07 -8.71 2.51
C LYS A 40 -2.95 -9.46 1.51
N ILE A 41 -4.26 -9.56 1.74
CA ILE A 41 -5.18 -10.23 0.81
C ILE A 41 -5.43 -9.35 -0.42
N THR A 42 -5.40 -9.95 -1.61
CA THR A 42 -5.86 -9.31 -2.85
C THR A 42 -7.37 -9.11 -2.86
N ASN A 43 -7.85 -8.07 -3.54
CA ASN A 43 -9.28 -7.82 -3.70
C ASN A 43 -10.00 -9.04 -4.34
N GLU A 44 -9.40 -9.65 -5.36
CA GLU A 44 -9.90 -10.83 -6.08
C GLU A 44 -10.11 -12.02 -5.12
N SER A 45 -9.08 -12.40 -4.36
CA SER A 45 -9.18 -13.48 -3.36
C SER A 45 -10.23 -13.19 -2.28
N LEU A 46 -10.39 -11.93 -1.85
CA LEU A 46 -11.41 -11.57 -0.87
C LEU A 46 -12.83 -11.71 -1.47
N ARG A 47 -13.03 -11.31 -2.73
CA ARG A 47 -14.29 -11.54 -3.46
C ARG A 47 -14.57 -13.03 -3.72
N GLU A 48 -13.55 -13.85 -4.03
CA GLU A 48 -13.70 -15.32 -4.13
C GLU A 48 -14.24 -15.94 -2.83
N LEU A 49 -13.75 -15.47 -1.67
CA LEU A 49 -14.20 -15.94 -0.35
C LEU A 49 -15.64 -15.52 -0.05
N MET A 50 -16.13 -14.40 -0.60
CA MET A 50 -17.55 -14.03 -0.52
C MET A 50 -18.43 -14.84 -1.49
N LEU A 51 -17.94 -15.09 -2.71
CA LEU A 51 -18.68 -15.74 -3.81
C LEU A 51 -18.75 -17.28 -3.74
N ASN A 52 -18.13 -17.85 -2.70
CA ASN A 52 -18.17 -19.25 -2.31
C ASN A 52 -17.32 -20.20 -3.18
N ARG A 53 -16.26 -20.77 -2.58
CA ARG A 53 -15.41 -21.79 -3.21
C ARG A 53 -15.98 -23.22 -3.15
N ASN A 54 -16.91 -23.54 -2.24
CA ASN A 54 -17.32 -24.94 -1.99
C ASN A 54 -18.75 -25.17 -1.42
N GLN A 55 -19.60 -24.16 -1.20
CA GLN A 55 -20.94 -24.38 -0.62
C GLN A 55 -22.07 -23.96 -1.56
N LEU A 56 -23.11 -24.80 -1.64
CA LEU A 56 -24.16 -24.81 -2.68
C LEU A 56 -25.14 -23.61 -2.63
N SER A 57 -24.91 -22.64 -1.74
CA SER A 57 -25.75 -21.44 -1.59
C SER A 57 -24.85 -20.21 -1.50
N LYS A 58 -25.08 -19.25 -2.41
CA LYS A 58 -24.25 -18.05 -2.59
C LYS A 58 -24.18 -17.19 -1.32
N ASP A 59 -25.20 -17.25 -0.48
CA ASP A 59 -25.32 -16.36 0.67
C ASP A 59 -24.73 -16.92 1.97
N VAL A 60 -24.15 -18.13 1.97
CA VAL A 60 -23.57 -18.71 3.21
C VAL A 60 -22.24 -18.03 3.58
N GLY A 61 -21.45 -17.66 2.57
CA GLY A 61 -20.08 -17.18 2.74
C GLY A 61 -19.09 -18.32 3.06
N THR A 62 -17.81 -17.97 3.16
CA THR A 62 -16.73 -18.92 3.50
C THR A 62 -16.35 -18.80 4.98
N ILE A 63 -16.33 -19.94 5.68
CA ILE A 63 -15.73 -20.06 7.01
C ILE A 63 -14.28 -20.51 6.82
N ILE A 64 -13.33 -19.76 7.39
CA ILE A 64 -11.90 -20.08 7.37
C ILE A 64 -11.35 -20.27 8.78
N VAL A 65 -10.40 -21.18 8.95
CA VAL A 65 -9.66 -21.34 10.21
C VAL A 65 -8.48 -20.37 10.27
N GLY A 66 -7.98 -20.08 11.48
CA GLY A 66 -6.90 -19.10 11.67
C GLY A 66 -5.63 -19.34 10.84
N LYS A 67 -5.32 -20.59 10.47
CA LYS A 67 -4.17 -20.89 9.60
C LYS A 67 -4.42 -20.39 8.17
N GLU A 68 -5.59 -20.70 7.61
CA GLU A 68 -6.00 -20.20 6.30
C GLU A 68 -6.05 -18.68 6.28
N ALA A 69 -6.47 -18.03 7.38
CA ALA A 69 -6.45 -16.57 7.50
C ALA A 69 -5.02 -15.96 7.47
N VAL A 70 -4.00 -16.68 7.96
CA VAL A 70 -2.58 -16.30 7.78
C VAL A 70 -2.13 -16.57 6.35
N ASP A 71 -2.42 -17.77 5.82
CA ASP A 71 -2.01 -18.19 4.47
C ASP A 71 -2.63 -17.28 3.37
N LEU A 72 -3.85 -16.76 3.59
CA LEU A 72 -4.54 -15.78 2.74
C LEU A 72 -4.10 -14.32 2.98
N GLY A 73 -3.22 -14.07 3.96
CA GLY A 73 -2.72 -12.75 4.29
C GLY A 73 -3.71 -11.82 5.00
N ILE A 74 -4.81 -12.34 5.54
CA ILE A 74 -5.84 -11.55 6.26
C ILE A 74 -5.34 -11.14 7.65
N ILE A 75 -4.52 -11.98 8.29
CA ILE A 75 -3.84 -11.71 9.57
C ILE A 75 -2.37 -12.13 9.46
N ASP A 76 -1.50 -11.53 10.30
CA ASP A 76 -0.05 -11.82 10.25
C ASP A 76 0.35 -13.14 10.93
N GLU A 77 -0.26 -13.49 12.06
CA GLU A 77 0.09 -14.69 12.84
C GLU A 77 -1.05 -15.21 13.71
N ILE A 78 -0.92 -16.45 14.20
CA ILE A 78 -1.76 -17.02 15.25
C ILE A 78 -0.88 -17.15 16.51
N GLY A 79 -1.34 -16.61 17.64
CA GLY A 79 -0.62 -16.69 18.90
C GLY A 79 -1.55 -16.69 20.12
N GLY A 80 -0.95 -16.89 21.30
CA GLY A 80 -1.63 -16.69 22.58
C GLY A 80 -1.40 -15.27 23.13
N ALA A 81 -2.01 -14.97 24.28
CA ALA A 81 -1.82 -13.68 24.96
C ALA A 81 -0.33 -13.37 25.27
N LYS A 82 0.48 -14.40 25.55
CA LYS A 82 1.94 -14.28 25.75
C LYS A 82 2.66 -13.76 24.51
N ASP A 83 2.21 -14.15 23.33
CA ASP A 83 2.84 -13.76 22.05
C ASP A 83 2.41 -12.34 21.67
N ALA A 84 1.12 -12.01 21.84
CA ALA A 84 0.61 -10.64 21.68
C ALA A 84 1.35 -9.63 22.57
N ILE A 85 1.55 -9.94 23.86
CA ILE A 85 2.31 -9.07 24.79
C ILE A 85 3.77 -8.93 24.33
N ARG A 86 4.42 -10.03 23.91
CA ARG A 86 5.79 -9.98 23.36
C ARG A 86 5.87 -9.07 22.13
N LYS A 87 4.89 -9.17 21.23
CA LYS A 87 4.84 -8.37 20.00
C LYS A 87 4.65 -6.87 20.28
N ILE A 88 3.85 -6.50 21.29
CA ILE A 88 3.72 -5.11 21.73
C ILE A 88 5.07 -4.55 22.20
N TYR A 89 5.79 -5.26 23.07
CA TYR A 89 7.11 -4.81 23.54
C TYR A 89 8.14 -4.71 22.39
N GLN A 90 8.12 -5.65 21.45
CA GLN A 90 8.95 -5.59 20.25
C GLN A 90 8.66 -4.33 19.43
N ILE A 91 7.39 -4.01 19.16
CA ILE A 91 7.00 -2.82 18.38
C ILE A 91 7.41 -1.52 19.09
N ILE A 92 7.37 -1.48 20.42
CA ILE A 92 7.87 -0.34 21.22
C ILE A 92 9.38 -0.17 21.00
N GLN A 93 10.17 -1.23 21.14
CA GLN A 93 11.63 -1.20 20.95
C GLN A 93 12.03 -0.83 19.50
N GLU A 94 11.31 -1.36 18.50
CA GLU A 94 11.50 -0.99 17.09
C GLU A 94 11.18 0.49 16.82
N ARG A 95 10.18 1.05 17.52
CA ARG A 95 9.83 2.47 17.43
C ARG A 95 10.88 3.36 18.09
N GLU A 96 11.34 3.01 19.29
CA GLU A 96 12.39 3.74 20.01
C GLU A 96 13.70 3.75 19.22
N SER A 97 14.09 2.61 18.66
CA SER A 97 15.31 2.48 17.84
C SER A 97 15.27 3.41 16.62
N ARG A 98 14.15 3.46 15.89
CA ARG A 98 13.95 4.38 14.74
C ARG A 98 13.94 5.87 15.10
N MET A 99 13.67 6.24 16.36
CA MET A 99 13.75 7.63 16.82
C MET A 99 15.18 8.06 17.19
N ASN A 100 16.09 7.09 17.39
CA ASN A 100 17.46 7.32 17.83
C ASN A 100 18.49 7.19 16.69
N GLU A 101 18.07 6.92 15.45
CA GLU A 101 18.94 6.93 14.28
C GLU A 101 19.04 8.34 13.68
N GLU A 102 20.25 8.94 13.69
CA GLU A 102 20.51 10.21 13.02
C GLU A 102 20.33 10.09 11.49
N PRO A 103 19.82 11.13 10.81
CA PRO A 103 19.65 11.12 9.37
C PRO A 103 21.02 11.08 8.67
N LYS A 104 21.32 9.95 8.02
CA LYS A 104 22.53 9.78 7.22
C LYS A 104 22.51 10.71 6.01
N ILE A 105 23.23 11.84 6.12
CA ILE A 105 23.50 12.73 4.99
C ILE A 105 24.32 11.95 3.96
N GLN A 106 23.79 11.81 2.75
CA GLN A 106 24.51 11.21 1.63
C GLN A 106 25.35 12.30 0.95
N GLU A 107 26.64 12.35 1.25
CA GLU A 107 27.61 13.17 0.53
C GLU A 107 27.95 12.54 -0.83
N GLU A 108 27.22 12.88 -1.88
CA GLU A 108 27.63 12.53 -3.24
C GLU A 108 28.89 13.31 -3.65
N HIS A 109 29.93 12.56 -4.03
CA HIS A 109 31.24 13.09 -4.45
C HIS A 109 31.15 13.97 -5.70
N ILE A 110 31.57 15.24 -5.60
CA ILE A 110 31.82 16.12 -6.75
C ILE A 110 33.29 15.99 -7.19
N ILE A 111 33.66 14.81 -7.70
CA ILE A 111 34.99 14.44 -8.23
C ILE A 111 34.79 13.39 -9.35
N GLU A 112 35.26 13.54 -10.60
CA GLU A 112 35.77 14.69 -11.35
C GLU A 112 35.58 14.43 -12.87
N LYS A 113 35.47 15.47 -13.72
CA LYS A 113 35.58 15.37 -15.19
C LYS A 113 36.26 16.59 -15.81
N GLY A 114 37.56 16.72 -15.55
CA GLY A 114 38.48 17.54 -16.30
C GLY A 114 39.06 16.78 -17.50
N SER A 115 39.44 17.52 -18.54
CA SER A 115 40.33 17.07 -19.62
C SER A 115 39.76 16.14 -20.72
N LYS A 116 39.06 16.75 -21.69
CA LYS A 116 39.45 16.68 -23.11
C LYS A 116 38.78 17.81 -23.92
N VAL A 117 39.47 18.94 -24.02
CA VAL A 117 39.13 20.01 -24.98
C VAL A 117 40.13 19.93 -26.14
N GLU A 118 39.66 19.45 -27.28
CA GLU A 118 40.42 19.41 -28.52
C GLU A 118 40.50 20.82 -29.13
N LYS A 119 41.70 21.26 -29.54
CA LYS A 119 41.95 22.64 -29.95
C LYS A 119 41.56 22.85 -31.41
N GLN A 120 40.66 23.80 -31.68
CA GLN A 120 40.51 24.39 -33.03
C GLN A 120 41.32 25.70 -33.16
N PRO A 121 41.75 26.08 -34.39
CA PRO A 121 42.71 27.17 -34.57
C PRO A 121 42.10 28.58 -34.45
N LYS A 122 42.95 29.55 -34.11
CA LYS A 122 42.59 30.98 -34.01
C LYS A 122 42.37 31.61 -35.39
N ALA A 123 41.37 32.49 -35.50
CA ALA A 123 41.27 33.49 -36.57
C ALA A 123 41.47 34.90 -35.98
N GLU A 124 42.17 35.78 -36.70
CA GLU A 124 42.58 37.09 -36.19
C GLU A 124 41.59 38.24 -36.45
N ARG A 125 41.33 39.00 -35.38
CA ARG A 125 41.13 40.46 -35.27
C ARG A 125 40.56 41.26 -36.46
N LYS A 126 39.57 42.11 -36.13
CA LYS A 126 39.70 43.57 -36.28
C LYS A 126 38.79 44.31 -35.28
N PRO A 127 39.20 45.49 -34.73
CA PRO A 127 38.43 46.22 -33.74
C PRO A 127 37.44 47.22 -34.37
N LYS A 128 36.33 47.51 -33.70
CA LYS A 128 35.49 48.69 -33.97
C LYS A 128 35.01 49.38 -32.69
N THR A 129 35.74 50.44 -32.36
CA THR A 129 35.28 51.77 -31.91
C THR A 129 34.26 51.89 -30.78
N VAL A 130 34.74 52.52 -29.70
CA VAL A 130 33.95 53.14 -28.62
C VAL A 130 33.02 54.23 -29.17
N LYS A 131 31.81 54.33 -28.62
CA LYS A 131 31.10 55.60 -28.46
C LYS A 131 30.38 55.62 -27.11
N GLU A 132 30.85 56.48 -26.21
CA GLU A 132 30.01 57.12 -25.20
C GLU A 132 29.17 58.20 -25.89
N SER A 133 27.95 58.41 -25.42
CA SER A 133 27.22 59.69 -25.51
C SER A 133 25.97 59.62 -24.65
N ASP A 134 25.96 60.46 -23.61
CA ASP A 134 24.83 61.14 -22.96
C ASP A 134 23.68 60.32 -22.33
#